data_AF-A0A1I7GNV4-F1
#
_entry.id   AF-A0A1I7GNV4-F1
#
_cell.length_a   1.000
_cell.length_b   1.000
_cell.length_c   1.000
_cell.angle_alpha   90.00
_cell.angle_beta   90.00
_cell.angle_gamma   90.00
#
_symmetry.space_group_name_H-M   'P 1'
#
loop_
_entity.id
_entity.type
_entity.pdbx_description
1 polymer ?
#
loop_
_entity_poly.entity_id
_entity_poly.type
_entity_poly.pdbx_seq_one_letter_code
_entity_poly.pdbx_strand_id
1 'polypeptide(L)'
;MRSYRFRLVFAVLAILLSFSAAVAALHSMSASYSSNASHKMFDDFNKAFIKHWKTRTGVEVTIRHAESKPGIALRANVDGLDVTSLALSYDPETLQKASKFSLPDWQKSLPQKSPYTSTIVFLVRNGNPKKVRDWNDLANPGIEIVTSNPKTSGDARWSYLAAWGYALKQWRK
;
A
#
# COMPACT_ATOMS: atom_id res chain seq x y z
N MET A 1 -55.05 -13.17 -11.45
CA MET A 1 -54.05 -12.35 -12.17
C MET A 1 -53.36 -11.26 -11.33
N ARG A 2 -53.96 -10.74 -10.24
CA ARG A 2 -53.38 -9.64 -9.42
C ARG A 2 -52.18 -10.07 -8.54
N SER A 3 -52.13 -11.34 -8.10
CA SER A 3 -51.07 -11.89 -7.22
C SER A 3 -49.73 -12.12 -7.93
N TYR A 4 -49.74 -12.51 -9.21
CA TYR A 4 -48.52 -12.74 -10.00
C TYR A 4 -47.78 -11.45 -10.32
N ARG A 5 -48.52 -10.35 -10.58
CA ARG A 5 -47.94 -9.01 -10.77
C ARG A 5 -47.24 -8.50 -9.52
N PHE A 6 -47.81 -8.76 -8.35
CA PHE A 6 -47.22 -8.37 -7.07
C PHE A 6 -45.92 -9.16 -6.76
N ARG A 7 -45.91 -10.46 -7.06
CA ARG A 7 -44.71 -11.31 -6.92
C ARG A 7 -43.58 -10.91 -7.89
N LEU A 8 -43.93 -10.52 -9.12
CA LEU A 8 -42.96 -10.01 -10.10
C LEU A 8 -42.33 -8.68 -9.67
N VAL A 9 -43.13 -7.75 -9.16
CA VAL A 9 -42.63 -6.46 -8.64
C VAL A 9 -41.67 -6.67 -7.46
N PHE A 10 -42.03 -7.58 -6.54
CA PHE A 10 -41.15 -7.93 -5.41
C PHE A 10 -39.83 -8.59 -5.86
N ALA A 11 -39.88 -9.49 -6.85
CA ALA A 11 -38.68 -10.14 -7.38
C ALA A 11 -37.74 -9.13 -8.06
N VAL A 12 -38.28 -8.20 -8.85
CA VAL A 12 -37.49 -7.14 -9.49
C VAL A 12 -36.88 -6.19 -8.45
N LEU A 13 -37.62 -5.82 -7.41
CA LEU A 13 -37.08 -4.98 -6.33
C LEU A 13 -35.93 -5.68 -5.59
N ALA A 14 -36.09 -6.98 -5.28
CA ALA A 14 -35.06 -7.76 -4.60
C ALA A 14 -33.77 -7.88 -5.44
N ILE A 15 -33.90 -8.04 -6.76
CA ILE A 15 -32.76 -8.05 -7.69
C ILE A 15 -32.06 -6.68 -7.71
N LEU A 16 -32.81 -5.59 -7.80
CA LEU A 16 -32.26 -4.22 -7.82
C LEU A 16 -31.53 -3.87 -6.52
N LEU A 17 -32.10 -4.25 -5.37
CA LEU A 17 -31.47 -4.09 -4.06
C LEU A 17 -30.18 -4.91 -3.96
N SER A 18 -30.19 -6.15 -4.42
CA SER A 18 -28.99 -7.02 -4.43
C SER A 18 -27.89 -6.46 -5.34
N PHE A 19 -28.27 -5.88 -6.48
CA PHE A 19 -27.32 -5.25 -7.40
C PHE A 19 -26.71 -3.98 -6.82
N SER A 20 -27.51 -3.14 -6.14
CA SER A 20 -26.97 -1.96 -5.43
C SER A 20 -26.02 -2.32 -4.30
N ALA A 21 -26.29 -3.40 -3.55
CA ALA A 21 -25.43 -3.87 -2.49
C ALA A 21 -24.10 -4.43 -3.04
N ALA A 22 -24.15 -5.15 -4.17
CA ALA A 22 -22.95 -5.63 -4.86
C ALA A 22 -22.08 -4.47 -5.38
N VAL A 23 -22.69 -3.43 -5.97
CA VAL A 23 -21.97 -2.23 -6.43
C VAL A 23 -21.34 -1.46 -5.27
N ALA A 24 -22.07 -1.30 -4.15
CA ALA A 24 -21.56 -0.64 -2.95
C ALA A 24 -20.37 -1.40 -2.31
N ALA A 25 -20.45 -2.73 -2.24
CA ALA A 25 -19.38 -3.58 -1.74
C ALA A 25 -18.12 -3.53 -2.64
N LEU A 26 -18.31 -3.46 -3.96
CA LEU A 26 -17.22 -3.30 -4.92
C LEU A 26 -16.51 -1.95 -4.75
N HIS A 27 -17.28 -0.88 -4.52
CA HIS A 27 -16.75 0.46 -4.27
C HIS A 27 -16.00 0.55 -2.94
N SER A 28 -16.52 -0.07 -1.87
CA SER A 28 -15.84 -0.08 -0.57
C SER A 28 -14.51 -0.86 -0.57
N MET A 29 -14.41 -1.91 -1.40
CA MET A 29 -13.14 -2.64 -1.59
C MET A 29 -12.08 -1.81 -2.33
N SER A 30 -12.48 -0.93 -3.25
CA SER A 30 -11.55 0.02 -3.88
C SER A 30 -11.12 1.17 -2.97
N ALA A 31 -11.82 1.37 -1.84
CA ALA A 31 -11.70 2.55 -0.99
C ALA A 31 -10.85 2.35 0.27
N SER A 32 -10.07 1.26 0.39
CA SER A 32 -9.05 1.16 1.44
C SER A 32 -7.83 2.03 1.09
N TYR A 33 -8.07 3.32 0.85
CA TYR A 33 -7.04 4.33 0.60
C TYR A 33 -6.34 4.64 1.92
N SER A 34 -5.11 4.19 2.08
CA SER A 34 -4.21 4.73 3.09
C SER A 34 -3.80 6.13 2.64
N SER A 35 -4.24 7.19 3.33
CA SER A 35 -3.82 8.57 3.03
C SER A 35 -2.40 8.86 3.54
N ASN A 36 -1.46 7.95 3.30
CA ASN A 36 -0.07 8.12 3.70
C ASN A 36 0.70 9.00 2.70
N ALA A 37 1.89 9.45 3.09
CA ALA A 37 2.72 10.35 2.28
C ALA A 37 3.06 9.75 0.90
N SER A 38 3.25 8.42 0.83
CA SER A 38 3.51 7.70 -0.41
C SER A 38 2.31 7.76 -1.35
N HIS A 39 1.09 7.64 -0.83
CA HIS A 39 -0.13 7.76 -1.62
C HIS A 39 -0.21 9.12 -2.29
N LYS A 40 0.01 10.21 -1.52
CA LYS A 40 0.02 11.57 -2.07
C LYS A 40 1.11 11.75 -3.13
N MET A 41 2.31 11.21 -2.91
CA MET A 41 3.39 11.24 -3.90
C MET A 41 2.96 10.58 -5.20
N PHE A 42 2.34 9.39 -5.15
CA PHE A 42 1.87 8.70 -6.34
C PHE A 42 0.70 9.41 -7.01
N ASP A 43 -0.20 10.05 -6.28
CA ASP A 43 -1.26 10.87 -6.88
C ASP A 43 -0.69 12.03 -7.71
N ASP A 44 0.30 12.74 -7.15
CA ASP A 44 0.94 13.86 -7.81
C ASP A 44 1.79 13.38 -9.01
N PHE A 45 2.53 12.27 -8.84
CA PHE A 45 3.31 11.64 -9.91
C PHE A 45 2.41 11.13 -11.06
N ASN A 46 1.33 10.42 -10.76
CA ASN A 46 0.43 9.85 -11.76
C ASN A 46 -0.23 10.96 -12.60
N LYS A 47 -0.67 12.05 -11.96
CA LYS A 47 -1.19 13.23 -12.68
C LYS A 47 -0.14 13.82 -13.61
N ALA A 48 1.10 13.96 -13.15
CA ALA A 48 2.20 14.47 -13.97
C ALA A 48 2.52 13.52 -15.14
N PHE A 49 2.54 12.22 -14.90
CA PHE A 49 2.81 11.20 -15.91
C PHE A 49 1.74 11.16 -16.99
N ILE A 50 0.45 11.14 -16.62
CA ILE A 50 -0.67 11.14 -17.58
C ILE A 50 -0.56 12.35 -18.52
N LYS A 51 -0.29 13.53 -17.96
CA LYS A 51 -0.08 14.75 -18.75
C LYS A 51 1.13 14.61 -19.67
N HIS A 52 2.28 14.19 -19.13
CA HIS A 52 3.51 14.03 -19.89
C HIS A 52 3.35 13.04 -21.06
N TRP A 53 2.72 11.89 -20.81
CA TRP A 53 2.53 10.85 -21.80
C TRP A 53 1.61 11.28 -22.93
N LYS A 54 0.48 11.92 -22.61
CA LYS A 54 -0.44 12.49 -23.60
C LYS A 54 0.24 13.54 -24.47
N THR A 55 1.03 14.44 -23.87
CA THR A 55 1.80 15.45 -24.62
C THR A 55 2.83 14.81 -25.55
N ARG A 56 3.51 13.75 -25.10
CA ARG A 56 4.60 13.13 -25.85
C ARG A 56 4.13 12.20 -26.97
N THR A 57 3.04 11.47 -26.75
CA THR A 57 2.61 10.37 -27.63
C THR A 57 1.25 10.60 -28.27
N GLY A 58 0.45 11.55 -27.77
CA GLY A 58 -0.95 11.73 -28.14
C GLY A 58 -1.91 10.70 -27.52
N VAL A 59 -1.39 9.69 -26.82
CA VAL A 59 -2.21 8.62 -26.23
C VAL A 59 -2.68 9.01 -24.83
N GLU A 60 -3.98 8.84 -24.57
CA GLU A 60 -4.56 9.02 -23.25
C GLU A 60 -4.47 7.72 -22.44
N VAL A 61 -4.02 7.84 -21.19
CA VAL A 61 -3.84 6.71 -20.29
C VAL A 61 -4.59 6.97 -18.98
N THR A 62 -5.22 5.93 -18.44
CA THR A 62 -5.88 5.97 -17.14
C THR A 62 -5.08 5.12 -16.17
N ILE A 63 -4.73 5.68 -15.01
CA ILE A 63 -4.03 4.95 -13.95
C ILE A 63 -5.01 4.70 -12.81
N ARG A 64 -5.07 3.44 -12.34
CA ARG A 64 -5.86 3.04 -11.17
C ARG A 64 -4.92 2.49 -10.10
N HIS A 65 -5.04 2.99 -8.88
CA HIS A 65 -4.24 2.52 -7.74
C HIS A 65 -4.97 1.36 -7.04
N ALA A 66 -4.23 0.31 -6.71
CA ALA A 66 -4.64 -0.70 -5.74
C ALA A 66 -3.54 -0.87 -4.69
N GLU A 67 -3.91 -0.84 -3.41
CA GLU A 67 -2.99 -1.00 -2.29
C GLU A 67 -3.28 -2.32 -1.57
N SER A 68 -2.24 -3.08 -1.23
CA SER A 68 -2.33 -4.21 -0.30
C SER A 68 -1.26 -4.10 0.76
N LYS A 69 -1.48 -4.83 1.86
CA LYS A 69 -0.42 -5.04 2.84
C LYS A 69 0.72 -5.86 2.20
N PRO A 70 1.98 -5.52 2.49
CA PRO A 70 3.14 -6.34 2.13
C PRO A 70 2.93 -7.83 2.40
N GLY A 71 3.20 -8.68 1.39
CA GLY A 71 3.02 -10.13 1.45
C GLY A 71 1.60 -10.64 1.12
N ILE A 72 0.61 -9.76 0.93
CA ILE A 72 -0.70 -10.12 0.42
C ILE A 72 -0.74 -9.87 -1.10
N ALA A 73 -0.97 -10.92 -1.87
CA ALA A 73 -1.14 -10.81 -3.31
C ALA A 73 -2.33 -9.91 -3.65
N LEU A 74 -2.06 -8.83 -4.40
CA LEU A 74 -3.11 -8.06 -5.07
C LEU A 74 -3.70 -8.90 -6.18
N ARG A 75 -5.03 -9.08 -6.17
CA ARG A 75 -5.73 -9.51 -7.38
C ARG A 75 -5.79 -8.31 -8.32
N ALA A 76 -4.79 -8.18 -9.19
CA ALA A 76 -4.84 -7.26 -10.31
C ALA A 76 -5.78 -7.83 -11.39
N ASN A 77 -6.69 -7.02 -11.90
CA ASN A 77 -7.46 -7.38 -13.09
C ASN A 77 -6.56 -7.17 -14.31
N VAL A 78 -6.40 -8.23 -15.11
CA VAL A 78 -5.49 -8.28 -16.26
C VAL A 78 -6.14 -7.57 -17.46
N ASP A 79 -6.17 -6.24 -17.45
CA ASP A 79 -6.58 -5.41 -18.60
C ASP A 79 -5.52 -4.35 -18.99
N GLY A 80 -4.26 -4.48 -18.53
CA GLY A 80 -3.20 -3.51 -18.85
C GLY A 80 -1.80 -3.82 -18.29
N LEU A 81 -0.84 -2.91 -18.53
CA LEU A 81 0.52 -2.93 -17.97
C LEU A 81 0.45 -2.62 -16.46
N ASP A 82 0.58 -3.65 -15.64
CA ASP A 82 0.58 -3.52 -14.18
C ASP A 82 1.98 -3.21 -13.67
N VAL A 83 2.11 -2.13 -12.89
CA VAL A 83 3.36 -1.74 -12.22
C VAL A 83 3.16 -1.79 -10.71
N THR A 84 3.94 -2.64 -10.04
CA THR A 84 3.89 -2.80 -8.58
C THR A 84 5.01 -2.01 -7.92
N SER A 85 4.68 -1.16 -6.94
CA SER A 85 5.67 -0.52 -6.05
C SER A 85 5.59 -1.15 -4.65
N LEU A 86 6.72 -1.66 -4.13
CA LEU A 86 6.78 -2.39 -2.86
C LEU A 86 7.76 -1.72 -1.90
N ALA A 87 7.47 -1.80 -0.60
CA ALA A 87 8.29 -1.19 0.45
C ALA A 87 9.63 -1.91 0.69
N LEU A 88 9.73 -3.20 0.32
CA LEU A 88 10.89 -4.05 0.56
C LEU A 88 11.17 -4.98 -0.62
N SER A 89 12.45 -5.21 -0.88
CA SER A 89 12.94 -6.15 -1.90
C SER A 89 12.65 -7.63 -1.57
N TYR A 90 12.24 -7.95 -0.34
CA TYR A 90 11.85 -9.30 0.09
C TYR A 90 10.44 -9.69 -0.37
N ASP A 91 9.54 -8.71 -0.50
CA ASP A 91 8.15 -8.96 -0.90
C ASP A 91 8.03 -9.54 -2.33
N PRO A 92 8.88 -9.16 -3.31
CA PRO A 92 8.96 -9.81 -4.62
C PRO A 92 9.25 -11.31 -4.63
N GLU A 93 10.16 -11.83 -3.79
CA GLU A 93 10.42 -13.29 -3.73
C GLU A 93 9.23 -14.05 -3.16
N THR A 94 8.57 -13.45 -2.17
CA THR A 94 7.33 -14.00 -1.60
C THR A 94 6.21 -13.99 -2.64
N LEU A 95 6.10 -12.92 -3.44
CA LEU A 95 5.17 -12.84 -4.57
C LEU A 95 5.53 -13.81 -5.70
N GLN A 96 6.81 -14.05 -6.01
CA GLN A 96 7.22 -15.07 -6.98
C GLN A 96 6.84 -16.48 -6.51
N LYS A 97 6.96 -16.78 -5.20
CA LYS A 97 6.54 -18.06 -4.64
C LYS A 97 5.01 -18.20 -4.54
N ALA A 98 4.29 -17.10 -4.34
CA ALA A 98 2.84 -17.09 -4.15
C ALA A 98 2.02 -16.91 -5.44
N SER A 99 2.62 -16.34 -6.50
CA SER A 99 1.94 -16.11 -7.78
C SER A 99 2.30 -17.20 -8.79
N LYS A 100 1.33 -17.55 -9.65
CA LYS A 100 1.55 -18.41 -10.82
C LYS A 100 2.23 -17.66 -11.98
N PHE A 101 2.73 -16.45 -11.74
CA PHE A 101 3.32 -15.58 -12.75
C PHE A 101 4.80 -15.39 -12.44
N SER A 102 5.67 -15.67 -13.42
CA SER A 102 7.07 -15.27 -13.32
C SER A 102 7.15 -13.75 -13.51
N LEU A 103 7.63 -13.05 -12.48
CA LEU A 103 8.08 -11.67 -12.68
C LEU A 103 9.35 -11.73 -13.53
N PRO A 104 9.48 -10.95 -14.64
CA PRO A 104 10.74 -10.82 -15.35
C PRO A 104 11.84 -10.34 -14.39
N ASP A 105 13.11 -10.53 -14.76
CA ASP A 105 14.31 -10.29 -13.93
C ASP A 105 14.52 -8.77 -13.67
N TRP A 106 13.58 -8.17 -12.93
CA TRP A 106 13.38 -6.73 -12.73
C TRP A 106 14.50 -6.08 -11.93
N GLN A 107 15.26 -6.86 -11.16
CA GLN A 107 16.41 -6.36 -10.41
C GLN A 107 17.59 -5.99 -11.30
N LYS A 108 17.64 -6.53 -12.52
CA LYS A 108 18.70 -6.23 -13.51
C LYS A 108 18.30 -5.12 -14.49
N SER A 109 17.03 -4.74 -14.56
CA SER A 109 16.54 -3.79 -15.55
C SER A 109 16.73 -2.32 -15.17
N LEU A 110 17.15 -2.02 -13.93
CA LEU A 110 17.37 -0.65 -13.45
C LEU A 110 18.79 -0.44 -12.90
N PRO A 111 19.46 0.69 -13.20
CA PRO A 111 20.80 1.01 -12.68
C PRO A 111 20.87 1.05 -11.16
N GLN A 112 19.76 1.43 -10.51
CA GLN A 112 19.55 1.31 -9.08
C GLN A 112 18.30 0.48 -8.84
N LYS A 113 18.36 -0.46 -7.89
CA LYS A 113 17.27 -1.40 -7.57
C LYS A 113 16.01 -0.71 -7.03
N SER A 114 16.12 0.56 -6.64
CA SER A 114 15.00 1.41 -6.21
C SER A 114 15.18 2.83 -6.79
N PRO A 115 14.12 3.47 -7.32
CA PRO A 115 14.18 4.83 -7.83
C PRO A 115 14.25 5.90 -6.73
N TYR A 116 13.96 5.55 -5.48
CA TYR A 116 14.09 6.42 -4.31
C TYR A 116 14.42 5.63 -3.04
N THR A 117 14.88 6.32 -1.99
CA THR A 117 15.13 5.75 -0.67
C THR A 117 14.45 6.61 0.41
N SER A 118 14.31 6.04 1.61
CA SER A 118 13.80 6.74 2.79
C SER A 118 14.57 6.27 4.03
N THR A 119 14.22 6.77 5.20
CA THR A 119 14.80 6.37 6.48
C THR A 119 13.75 6.34 7.59
N ILE A 120 14.10 5.74 8.73
CA ILE A 120 13.24 5.70 9.92
C ILE A 120 13.55 6.91 10.80
N VAL A 121 12.49 7.62 11.21
CA VAL A 121 12.54 8.78 12.09
C VAL A 121 11.50 8.66 13.19
N PHE A 122 11.68 9.42 14.28
CA PHE A 122 10.67 9.54 15.33
C PHE A 122 9.76 10.73 15.05
N LEU A 123 8.46 10.48 15.01
CA LEU A 123 7.46 11.54 15.03
C LEU A 123 6.98 11.71 16.48
N VAL A 124 7.18 12.90 17.03
CA VAL A 124 6.80 13.24 18.42
C VAL A 124 5.70 14.29 18.44
N ARG A 125 4.96 14.38 19.56
CA ARG A 125 3.98 15.46 19.79
C ARG A 125 4.69 16.81 19.88
N ASN A 126 3.95 17.88 19.59
CA ASN A 126 4.45 19.25 19.65
C ASN A 126 5.15 19.55 20.99
N GLY A 127 6.28 20.25 20.94
CA GLY A 127 7.12 20.56 22.11
C GLY A 127 7.96 19.40 22.65
N ASN A 128 7.83 18.19 22.10
CA ASN A 128 8.55 16.99 22.54
C ASN A 128 8.51 16.77 24.08
N PRO A 129 7.31 16.60 24.67
CA PRO A 129 7.13 16.60 26.13
C PRO A 129 7.87 15.44 26.83
N LYS A 130 8.13 14.35 26.11
CA LYS A 130 8.87 13.17 26.59
C LYS A 130 10.37 13.23 26.31
N LYS A 131 10.84 14.33 25.71
CA LYS A 131 12.25 14.61 25.40
C LYS A 131 12.93 13.49 24.61
N VAL A 132 12.21 12.80 23.72
CA VAL A 132 12.75 11.74 22.87
C VAL A 132 13.68 12.35 21.82
N ARG A 133 14.95 11.93 21.82
CA ARG A 133 15.99 12.43 20.92
C ARG A 133 16.74 11.29 20.21
N ASP A 134 16.85 10.13 20.85
CA ASP A 134 17.54 8.98 20.29
C ASP A 134 16.87 7.65 20.69
N TRP A 135 17.33 6.55 20.10
CA TRP A 135 16.77 5.20 20.29
C TRP A 135 16.76 4.75 21.75
N ASN A 136 17.76 5.15 22.55
CA ASN A 136 17.81 4.83 23.97
C ASN A 136 16.63 5.42 24.75
N ASP A 137 16.14 6.59 24.33
CA ASP A 137 15.04 7.25 25.04
C ASP A 137 13.75 6.45 24.95
N LEU A 138 13.57 5.67 23.87
CA LEU A 138 12.38 4.85 23.67
C LEU A 138 12.17 3.78 24.74
N ALA A 139 13.24 3.40 25.47
CA ALA A 139 13.18 2.43 26.55
C ALA A 139 12.86 3.06 27.92
N ASN A 140 12.77 4.39 28.03
CA ASN A 140 12.51 5.05 29.29
C ASN A 140 11.09 4.73 29.81
N PRO A 141 10.91 4.61 31.14
CA PRO A 141 9.59 4.41 31.73
C PRO A 141 8.58 5.49 31.31
N GLY A 142 7.36 5.08 30.98
CA GLY A 142 6.28 5.99 30.62
C GLY A 142 6.36 6.58 29.20
N ILE A 143 7.15 5.97 28.32
CA ILE A 143 7.09 6.17 26.87
C ILE A 143 6.35 5.00 26.24
N GLU A 144 5.33 5.31 25.45
CA GLU A 144 4.57 4.35 24.68
C GLU A 144 4.92 4.49 23.20
N ILE A 145 5.31 3.39 22.58
CA ILE A 145 5.74 3.35 21.18
C ILE A 145 4.58 2.87 20.33
N VAL A 146 4.23 3.65 19.31
CA VAL A 146 3.26 3.24 18.29
C VAL A 146 4.01 2.82 17.04
N THR A 147 3.95 1.53 16.71
CA THR A 147 4.52 0.95 15.49
C THR A 147 3.56 -0.09 14.90
N SER A 148 3.59 -0.27 13.59
CA SER A 148 2.79 -1.29 12.90
C SER A 148 3.32 -2.71 13.15
N ASN A 149 2.54 -3.73 12.75
CA ASN A 149 2.89 -5.14 12.96
C ASN A 149 3.91 -5.64 11.91
N PRO A 150 5.12 -6.09 12.31
CA PRO A 150 6.17 -6.52 11.38
C PRO A 150 5.81 -7.78 10.56
N LYS A 151 4.81 -8.56 10.98
CA LYS A 151 4.32 -9.69 10.17
C LYS A 151 3.58 -9.27 8.91
N THR A 152 3.11 -8.02 8.85
CA THR A 152 2.21 -7.53 7.77
C THR A 152 2.60 -6.16 7.21
N SER A 153 3.65 -5.53 7.75
CA SER A 153 4.10 -4.19 7.34
C SER A 153 5.60 -4.20 7.09
N GLY A 154 6.02 -3.66 5.93
CA GLY A 154 7.43 -3.47 5.59
C GLY A 154 8.10 -2.42 6.46
N ASP A 155 7.41 -1.30 6.69
CA ASP A 155 7.90 -0.21 7.55
C ASP A 155 8.17 -0.69 8.98
N ALA A 156 7.31 -1.56 9.53
CA ALA A 156 7.56 -2.17 10.84
C ALA A 156 8.83 -3.04 10.87
N ARG A 157 9.11 -3.77 9.78
CA ARG A 157 10.34 -4.56 9.64
C ARG A 157 11.56 -3.63 9.59
N TRP A 158 11.48 -2.50 8.87
CA TRP A 158 12.54 -1.49 8.86
C TRP A 158 12.75 -0.84 10.23
N SER A 159 11.68 -0.45 10.92
CA SER A 159 11.76 0.12 12.28
C SER A 159 12.44 -0.83 13.26
N TYR A 160 12.11 -2.13 13.19
CA TYR A 160 12.77 -3.16 13.98
C TYR A 160 14.26 -3.28 13.66
N LEU A 161 14.62 -3.36 12.38
CA LEU A 161 16.02 -3.47 11.94
C LEU A 161 16.83 -2.22 12.30
N ALA A 162 16.23 -1.03 12.26
CA ALA A 162 16.86 0.22 12.68
C ALA A 162 17.18 0.20 14.19
N ALA A 163 16.22 -0.19 15.03
CA ALA A 163 16.43 -0.34 16.47
C ALA A 163 17.51 -1.39 16.79
N TRP A 164 17.44 -2.56 16.12
CA TRP A 164 18.44 -3.61 16.28
C TRP A 164 19.83 -3.14 15.85
N GLY A 165 19.94 -2.50 14.69
CA GLY A 165 21.20 -1.97 14.17
C GLY A 165 21.82 -0.93 15.09
N TYR A 166 21.00 -0.08 15.72
CA TYR A 166 21.44 0.85 16.75
C TYR A 166 21.99 0.10 17.98
N ALA A 167 21.25 -0.87 18.52
CA ALA A 167 21.69 -1.66 19.67
C ALA A 167 23.00 -2.41 19.41
N LEU A 168 23.15 -3.03 18.23
CA LEU A 168 24.39 -3.69 17.82
C LEU A 168 25.60 -2.74 17.80
N LYS A 169 25.41 -1.50 17.33
CA LYS A 169 26.48 -0.49 17.31
C LYS A 169 26.88 -0.05 18.71
N GLN A 170 25.93 -0.01 19.65
CA GLN A 170 26.22 0.30 21.04
C GLN A 170 26.99 -0.83 21.74
N TRP A 171 26.64 -2.10 21.46
CA TRP A 171 27.28 -3.27 22.10
C TRP A 171 28.64 -3.67 21.50
N ARG A 172 28.95 -3.24 20.28
CA ARG A 172 30.26 -3.50 19.64
C ARG A 172 31.32 -2.44 19.97
N LYS A 173 31.00 -1.50 20.85
CA LYS A 173 31.98 -0.62 21.51
C LYS A 173 32.38 -1.23 22.85
#